data_AF-A0A1S3R4P6-F1
#
_entry.id   AF-A0A1S3R4P6-F1
#
_cell.length_a   1.000
_cell.length_b   1.000
_cell.length_c   1.000
_cell.angle_alpha   90.00
_cell.angle_beta   90.00
_cell.angle_gamma   90.00
#
_symmetry.space_group_name_H-M   'P 1'
#
loop_
_entity.id
_entity.type
_entity.pdbx_description
1 polymer ?
#
loop_
_entity_poly.entity_id
_entity_poly.type
_entity_poly.pdbx_seq_one_letter_code
_entity_poly.pdbx_strand_id
1 'polypeptide(L)'
;MCCCYSVLQDPVVDHSLSCLKNSTSDMSNTYATALLAYTFTLAGDMETRARLLQHLDTISFQEGGLLHWSQSSSETSPSLEVEISSYVLLASLSASSRSTSDLGYASRIVRWLVRQQNAYGGFSSTQVYFPNTS
;
A
#
# COMPACT_ATOMS: atom_id res chain seq x y z
N MET A 1 24.16 0.91 -14.16
CA MET A 1 24.34 1.08 -12.70
C MET A 1 23.26 2.08 -12.26
N CYS A 2 22.17 1.61 -11.63
CA CYS A 2 20.95 2.40 -11.48
C CYS A 2 20.94 3.21 -10.17
N CYS A 3 20.50 4.47 -10.26
CA CYS A 3 20.49 5.49 -9.20
C CYS A 3 19.66 5.15 -7.94
N CYS A 4 18.92 4.04 -7.89
CA CYS A 4 18.18 3.65 -6.68
C CYS A 4 19.08 3.07 -5.58
N TYR A 5 20.27 2.56 -5.91
CA TYR A 5 21.13 1.91 -4.92
C TYR A 5 21.78 2.90 -3.94
N SER A 6 21.97 4.16 -4.36
CA SER A 6 22.63 5.20 -3.54
C SER A 6 21.72 5.80 -2.46
N VAL A 7 20.39 5.76 -2.64
CA VAL A 7 19.44 6.32 -1.66
C VAL A 7 19.23 5.37 -0.47
N LEU A 8 19.28 4.07 -0.70
CA LEU A 8 19.16 3.06 0.37
C LEU A 8 20.44 2.92 1.21
N GLN A 9 21.56 3.49 0.77
CA GLN A 9 22.80 3.58 1.54
C GLN A 9 22.95 4.90 2.30
N ASP A 10 21.95 5.79 2.22
CA ASP A 10 21.95 7.02 3.00
C ASP A 10 21.70 6.68 4.50
N PRO A 11 22.57 7.10 5.43
CA PRO A 11 22.42 6.76 6.85
C PRO A 11 21.09 7.20 7.45
N VAL A 12 20.50 8.30 6.98
CA VAL A 12 19.21 8.80 7.48
C VAL A 12 18.09 7.88 7.04
N VAL A 13 18.13 7.39 5.80
CA VAL A 13 17.15 6.43 5.27
C VAL A 13 17.26 5.09 5.98
N ASP A 14 18.48 4.58 6.17
CA ASP A 14 18.72 3.31 6.87
C ASP A 14 18.23 3.35 8.33
N HIS A 15 18.58 4.40 9.08
CA HIS A 15 18.10 4.59 10.45
C HIS A 15 16.57 4.71 10.51
N SER A 16 15.96 5.43 9.57
CA SER A 16 14.51 5.58 9.50
C SER A 16 13.82 4.25 9.23
N LEU A 17 14.33 3.45 8.28
CA LEU A 17 13.81 2.11 7.97
C LEU A 17 13.93 1.17 9.17
N SER A 18 15.04 1.23 9.93
CA SER A 18 15.22 0.47 11.17
C SER A 18 14.17 0.83 12.22
N CYS A 19 13.90 2.13 12.44
CA CYS A 19 12.83 2.59 13.32
C CYS A 19 11.45 2.09 12.87
N LEU A 20 11.14 2.21 11.58
CA LEU A 20 9.88 1.73 11.02
C LEU A 20 9.73 0.22 11.19
N LYS A 21 10.81 -0.57 11.01
CA LYS A 21 10.77 -2.03 11.15
C LYS A 21 10.37 -2.45 12.57
N ASN A 22 10.83 -1.74 13.60
CA ASN A 22 10.43 -2.00 14.98
C ASN A 22 8.94 -1.71 15.24
N SER A 23 8.36 -0.72 14.55
CA SER A 23 6.93 -0.41 14.63
C SER A 23 6.02 -1.44 13.96
N THR A 24 6.55 -2.32 13.10
CA THR A 24 5.77 -3.40 12.46
C THR A 24 5.27 -4.48 13.43
N SER A 25 5.66 -4.41 14.71
CA SER A 25 5.10 -5.28 15.75
C SER A 25 3.63 -5.00 16.05
N ASP A 26 3.17 -3.76 15.82
CA ASP A 26 1.77 -3.36 15.92
C ASP A 26 1.20 -3.09 14.52
N MET A 27 0.40 -4.03 14.02
CA MET A 27 -0.27 -3.95 12.71
C MET A 27 -1.78 -3.71 12.85
N SER A 28 -2.21 -3.07 13.94
CA SER A 28 -3.63 -2.75 14.21
C SER A 28 -4.19 -1.71 13.24
N ASN A 29 -3.33 -0.82 12.73
CA ASN A 29 -3.71 0.23 11.78
C ASN A 29 -3.48 -0.27 10.34
N THR A 30 -4.56 -0.51 9.60
CA THR A 30 -4.51 -1.03 8.23
C THR A 30 -3.79 -0.07 7.29
N TYR A 31 -4.04 1.24 7.42
CA TYR A 31 -3.42 2.28 6.60
C TYR A 31 -1.90 2.33 6.78
N ALA A 32 -1.43 2.37 8.03
CA ALA A 32 0.00 2.35 8.34
C ALA A 32 0.65 1.06 7.83
N THR A 33 -0.01 -0.09 8.00
CA THR A 33 0.51 -1.38 7.52
C THR A 33 0.67 -1.39 5.99
N ALA A 34 -0.29 -0.86 5.23
CA ALA A 34 -0.21 -0.77 3.77
C ALA A 34 0.92 0.15 3.30
N LEU A 35 1.09 1.31 3.94
CA LEU A 35 2.20 2.23 3.69
C LEU A 35 3.56 1.58 3.97
N LEU A 36 3.69 0.88 5.10
CA LEU A 36 4.91 0.16 5.44
C LEU A 36 5.22 -0.96 4.44
N ALA A 37 4.20 -1.70 3.99
CA ALA A 37 4.38 -2.75 2.98
C ALA A 37 4.96 -2.17 1.69
N TYR A 38 4.44 -1.03 1.22
CA TYR A 38 4.97 -0.36 0.05
C TYR A 38 6.38 0.21 0.28
N THR A 39 6.61 0.85 1.43
CA THR A 39 7.92 1.40 1.82
C THR A 39 9.01 0.33 1.82
N PHE A 40 8.77 -0.81 2.47
CA PHE A 40 9.73 -1.91 2.49
C PHE A 40 9.86 -2.63 1.14
N THR A 41 8.82 -2.59 0.29
CA THR A 41 8.96 -3.02 -1.11
C THR A 41 9.95 -2.14 -1.86
N LEU A 42 9.87 -0.82 -1.72
CA LEU A 42 10.81 0.13 -2.35
C LEU A 42 12.22 0.02 -1.76
N ALA A 43 12.33 -0.25 -0.45
CA ALA A 43 13.61 -0.46 0.22
C ALA A 43 14.28 -1.81 -0.07
N GLY A 44 13.58 -2.73 -0.74
CA GLY A 44 14.08 -4.07 -1.03
C GLY A 44 14.11 -5.03 0.16
N ASP A 45 13.52 -4.66 1.31
CA ASP A 45 13.33 -5.56 2.45
C ASP A 45 12.13 -6.49 2.19
N MET A 46 12.39 -7.54 1.40
CA MET A 46 11.37 -8.47 0.93
C MET A 46 10.79 -9.35 2.04
N GLU A 47 11.52 -9.56 3.14
CA GLU A 47 11.05 -10.31 4.31
C GLU A 47 10.00 -9.51 5.08
N THR A 48 10.32 -8.27 5.44
CA THR A 48 9.37 -7.38 6.14
C THR A 48 8.15 -7.12 5.27
N ARG A 49 8.36 -6.87 3.97
CA ARG A 49 7.26 -6.76 2.98
C ARG A 49 6.35 -7.99 3.01
N ALA A 50 6.90 -9.20 2.94
CA ALA A 50 6.12 -10.42 2.88
C ALA A 50 5.25 -10.60 4.12
N ARG A 51 5.81 -10.34 5.31
CA ARG A 51 5.08 -10.39 6.57
C ARG A 51 3.91 -9.40 6.61
N LEU A 52 4.13 -8.16 6.17
CA LEU A 52 3.10 -7.12 6.13
C LEU A 52 1.98 -7.46 5.14
N LEU A 53 2.33 -7.96 3.94
CA LEU A 53 1.35 -8.38 2.94
C LEU A 53 0.55 -9.61 3.40
N GLN A 54 1.18 -10.56 4.10
CA GLN A 54 0.47 -11.70 4.69
C GLN A 54 -0.57 -11.23 5.71
N HIS A 55 -0.20 -10.30 6.61
CA HIS A 55 -1.15 -9.74 7.56
C HIS A 55 -2.31 -9.03 6.85
N LEU A 56 -2.00 -8.16 5.87
CA LEU A 56 -3.00 -7.47 5.07
C LEU A 56 -3.96 -8.44 4.38
N ASP A 57 -3.47 -9.56 3.86
CA ASP A 57 -4.32 -10.58 3.23
C ASP A 57 -5.37 -11.14 4.22
N THR A 58 -4.98 -11.38 5.48
CA THR A 58 -5.88 -11.92 6.52
C THR A 58 -7.03 -10.98 6.90
N ILE A 59 -6.83 -9.67 6.74
CA ILE A 59 -7.82 -8.64 7.09
C ILE A 59 -8.50 -8.02 5.86
N SER A 60 -8.27 -8.59 4.68
CA SER A 60 -8.84 -8.10 3.42
C SER A 60 -10.35 -8.38 3.33
N PHE A 61 -11.09 -7.43 2.75
CA PHE A 61 -12.49 -7.64 2.41
C PHE A 61 -12.59 -8.37 1.06
N GLN A 62 -13.20 -9.55 1.08
CA GLN A 62 -13.32 -10.41 -0.09
C GLN A 62 -14.77 -10.57 -0.51
N GLU A 63 -15.18 -9.85 -1.56
CA GLU A 63 -16.54 -9.90 -2.10
C GLU A 63 -16.52 -10.11 -3.61
N GLY A 64 -17.21 -11.14 -4.09
CA GLY A 64 -17.30 -11.42 -5.54
C GLY A 64 -15.94 -11.64 -6.23
N GLY A 65 -14.96 -12.16 -5.50
CA GLY A 65 -13.59 -12.37 -5.99
C GLY A 65 -12.74 -11.09 -6.05
N LEU A 66 -13.25 -9.96 -5.58
CA LEU A 66 -12.52 -8.70 -5.44
C LEU A 66 -11.79 -8.62 -4.10
N LEU A 67 -10.78 -7.77 -4.02
CA LEU A 67 -10.02 -7.50 -2.80
C LEU A 67 -9.93 -6.00 -2.56
N HIS A 68 -10.17 -5.59 -1.32
CA HIS A 68 -9.95 -4.24 -0.85
C HIS A 68 -9.72 -4.19 0.65
N TRP A 69 -9.34 -3.01 1.15
CA TRP A 69 -9.03 -2.77 2.54
C TRP A 69 -9.68 -1.48 3.02
N SER A 70 -10.08 -1.48 4.29
CA SER A 70 -10.55 -0.30 5.02
C SER A 70 -9.90 -0.23 6.40
N GLN A 71 -9.99 0.93 7.03
CA GLN A 71 -9.57 1.10 8.42
C GLN A 71 -10.71 0.64 9.35
N SER A 72 -10.38 -0.04 10.44
CA SER A 72 -11.35 -0.57 11.40
C SER A 72 -12.04 0.48 12.29
N SER A 73 -11.65 1.76 12.22
CA SER A 73 -12.18 2.85 13.04
C SER A 73 -13.42 3.51 12.41
N SER A 74 -14.08 4.43 13.14
CA SER A 74 -15.22 5.21 12.61
C SER A 74 -14.85 6.14 11.44
N GLU A 75 -13.59 6.15 11.01
CA GLU A 75 -13.06 6.99 9.94
C GLU A 75 -12.97 6.19 8.63
N THR A 76 -14.08 5.59 8.21
CA THR A 76 -14.17 4.92 6.91
C THR A 76 -14.67 5.92 5.87
N SER A 77 -13.88 6.15 4.83
CA SER A 77 -14.31 6.92 3.66
C SER A 77 -13.91 6.17 2.38
N PRO A 78 -14.69 6.28 1.29
CA PRO A 78 -14.32 5.65 0.02
C PRO A 78 -12.94 6.07 -0.48
N SER A 79 -12.54 7.32 -0.22
CA SER A 79 -11.21 7.83 -0.55
C SER A 79 -10.11 7.07 0.21
N LEU A 80 -10.31 6.82 1.51
CA LEU A 80 -9.34 6.10 2.34
C LEU A 80 -9.21 4.63 1.91
N GLU A 81 -10.31 3.96 1.58
CA GLU A 81 -10.27 2.58 1.09
C GLU A 81 -9.53 2.45 -0.25
N VAL A 82 -9.78 3.40 -1.15
CA VAL A 82 -9.05 3.51 -2.43
C VAL A 82 -7.56 3.72 -2.17
N GLU A 83 -7.20 4.61 -1.24
CA GLU A 83 -5.80 4.89 -0.90
C GLU A 83 -5.09 3.67 -0.31
N ILE A 84 -5.67 3.03 0.71
CA ILE A 84 -5.12 1.81 1.33
C ILE A 84 -4.94 0.72 0.27
N SER A 85 -5.99 0.44 -0.50
CA SER A 85 -5.96 -0.63 -1.52
C SER A 85 -4.95 -0.35 -2.62
N SER A 86 -4.72 0.93 -2.95
CA SER A 86 -3.69 1.35 -3.90
C SER A 86 -2.27 1.08 -3.36
N TYR A 87 -2.00 1.33 -2.09
CA TYR A 87 -0.70 0.99 -1.48
C TYR A 87 -0.45 -0.51 -1.46
N VAL A 88 -1.45 -1.34 -1.16
CA VAL A 88 -1.31 -2.80 -1.21
C VAL A 88 -1.03 -3.28 -2.63
N LEU A 89 -1.71 -2.70 -3.63
CA LEU A 89 -1.45 -2.97 -5.05
C LEU A 89 -0.01 -2.60 -5.43
N LEU A 90 0.45 -1.41 -5.04
CA LEU A 90 1.81 -0.92 -5.33
C LEU A 90 2.86 -1.81 -4.66
N ALA A 91 2.66 -2.20 -3.40
CA ALA A 91 3.54 -3.14 -2.70
C ALA A 91 3.58 -4.52 -3.37
N SER A 92 2.45 -4.98 -3.91
CA SER A 92 2.35 -6.25 -4.64
C SER A 92 3.11 -6.21 -5.97
N LEU A 93 3.00 -5.10 -6.72
CA LEU A 93 3.55 -4.97 -8.07
C LEU A 93 4.96 -4.39 -8.14
N SER A 94 5.46 -3.71 -7.12
CA SER A 94 6.77 -3.03 -7.19
C SER A 94 7.97 -3.93 -6.89
N ALA A 95 7.73 -5.21 -6.59
CA ALA A 95 8.80 -6.20 -6.40
C ALA A 95 9.53 -6.52 -7.70
N SER A 96 10.85 -6.70 -7.61
CA SER A 96 11.76 -7.00 -8.73
C SER A 96 11.44 -8.33 -9.43
N SER A 97 10.89 -9.30 -8.69
CA SER A 97 10.40 -10.57 -9.20
C SER A 97 8.89 -10.65 -9.02
N ARG A 98 8.15 -10.94 -10.11
CA ARG A 98 6.70 -11.14 -10.09
C ARG A 98 6.35 -12.54 -10.53
N SER A 99 5.52 -13.22 -9.74
CA SER A 99 4.91 -14.49 -10.09
C SER A 99 3.56 -14.29 -10.79
N THR A 100 3.07 -15.32 -11.49
CA THR A 100 1.71 -15.31 -12.06
C THR A 100 0.64 -15.22 -10.97
N SER A 101 0.90 -15.76 -9.77
CA SER A 101 0.06 -15.59 -8.59
C SER A 101 -0.04 -14.13 -8.15
N ASP A 102 1.07 -13.37 -8.18
CA ASP A 102 1.06 -11.95 -7.81
C ASP A 102 0.22 -11.13 -8.80
N LEU A 103 0.25 -11.47 -10.09
CA LEU A 103 -0.60 -10.85 -11.10
C LEU A 103 -2.08 -11.19 -10.90
N GLY A 104 -2.38 -12.44 -10.56
CA GLY A 104 -3.74 -12.86 -10.19
C GLY A 104 -4.25 -12.07 -8.98
N TYR A 105 -3.44 -11.95 -7.93
CA TYR A 105 -3.74 -11.17 -6.74
C TYR A 105 -3.99 -9.70 -7.06
N ALA A 106 -3.05 -9.05 -7.74
CA ALA A 106 -3.14 -7.65 -8.15
C ALA A 106 -4.38 -7.38 -9.03
N SER A 107 -4.73 -8.32 -9.92
CA SER A 107 -5.92 -8.17 -10.78
C SER A 107 -7.23 -8.06 -9.99
N ARG A 108 -7.33 -8.75 -8.85
CA ARG A 108 -8.51 -8.67 -7.97
C ARG A 108 -8.65 -7.30 -7.32
N ILE A 109 -7.52 -6.68 -6.96
CA ILE A 109 -7.46 -5.33 -6.39
C ILE A 109 -7.78 -4.28 -7.47
N VAL A 110 -7.15 -4.37 -8.64
CA VAL A 110 -7.40 -3.45 -9.77
C VAL A 110 -8.87 -3.46 -10.19
N ARG A 111 -9.48 -4.64 -10.28
CA ARG A 111 -10.91 -4.76 -10.62
C ARG A 111 -11.82 -4.13 -9.58
N TRP A 112 -11.43 -4.13 -8.30
CA TRP A 112 -12.15 -3.40 -7.27
C TRP A 112 -11.96 -1.89 -7.44
N LEU A 113 -10.72 -1.43 -7.61
CA LEU A 113 -10.41 -0.01 -7.80
C LEU A 113 -11.17 0.58 -8.99
N VAL A 114 -11.22 -0.08 -10.13
CA VAL A 114 -11.97 0.40 -11.31
C VAL A 114 -13.46 0.64 -10.99
N ARG A 115 -14.04 -0.12 -10.05
CA ARG A 115 -15.45 0.08 -9.63
C ARG A 115 -15.65 1.30 -8.73
N GLN A 116 -14.59 1.82 -8.12
CA GLN A 116 -14.63 3.03 -7.28
C GLN A 116 -14.45 4.32 -8.09
N GLN A 117 -14.19 4.22 -9.40
CA GLN A 117 -14.08 5.40 -10.26
C GLN A 117 -15.45 6.07 -10.48
N ASN A 118 -15.44 7.40 -10.49
CA ASN A 118 -16.61 8.20 -10.89
C ASN A 118 -16.82 8.16 -12.42
N ALA A 119 -17.92 8.75 -12.89
CA ALA A 119 -18.27 8.78 -14.33
C ALA A 119 -17.23 9.45 -15.24
N TYR A 120 -16.26 10.18 -14.68
CA TYR A 120 -15.17 10.85 -15.39
C TYR A 120 -13.83 10.11 -15.24
N GLY A 121 -13.80 8.94 -14.61
CA GLY A 121 -12.60 8.11 -14.42
C GLY A 121 -11.73 8.50 -13.22
N GLY A 122 -12.16 9.44 -12.39
CA GLY A 122 -11.43 9.87 -11.19
C GLY A 122 -11.89 9.19 -9.90
N PHE A 123 -11.11 9.32 -8.83
CA PHE A 123 -11.47 8.89 -7.48
C PHE A 123 -11.75 10.09 -6.57
N SER A 124 -12.60 9.90 -5.56
CA SER A 124 -12.70 10.85 -4.46
C SER A 124 -11.36 10.93 -3.73
N SER A 125 -10.87 12.14 -3.43
CA SER A 125 -9.54 12.36 -2.86
C SER A 125 -9.62 13.06 -1.50
N THR A 126 -8.84 12.57 -0.54
CA THR A 126 -8.56 13.22 0.75
C THR A 126 -7.18 13.87 0.78
N GLN A 127 -6.31 13.58 -0.19
CA GLN A 127 -4.90 13.97 -0.19
C GLN A 127 -4.60 15.33 -0.86
N VAL A 128 -5.63 16.05 -1.34
CA VAL A 128 -5.47 17.36 -1.97
C VAL A 128 -6.23 18.42 -1.19
N TYR A 129 -5.52 19.09 -0.28
CA TYR A 129 -5.89 20.44 0.18
C TYR A 129 -4.75 21.38 -0.23
N PHE A 130 -4.92 22.07 -1.37
CA PHE A 130 -4.16 23.27 -1.67
C PHE A 130 -5.06 24.47 -1.35
N PRO A 131 -4.79 25.27 -0.30
CA PRO A 131 -5.47 26.54 -0.14
C PRO A 131 -4.99 27.47 -1.26
N ASN A 132 -5.91 27.87 -2.13
CA ASN A 132 -5.66 28.99 -3.04
C ASN A 132 -5.45 30.24 -2.18
N THR A 133 -4.20 30.68 -2.03
CA THR A 133 -3.91 32.06 -1.68
C THR A 133 -4.15 32.91 -2.93
N SER A 134 -5.33 33.52 -2.97
CA SER A 134 -5.60 34.73 -3.76
C SER A 134 -4.84 35.93 -3.18
#